data_AF-A0A067R8J3-F1
#
_entry.id   AF-A0A067R8J3-F1
#
_cell.length_a   1.000
_cell.length_b   1.000
_cell.length_c   1.000
_cell.angle_alpha   90.00
_cell.angle_beta   90.00
_cell.angle_gamma   90.00
#
_symmetry.space_group_name_H-M   'P 1'
#
loop_
_entity.id
_entity.type
_entity.pdbx_description
1 polymer ?
#
loop_
_entity_poly.entity_id
_entity_poly.type
_entity_poly.pdbx_seq_one_letter_code
_entity_poly.pdbx_strand_id
1 'polypeptide(L)'
;MLYGMLLHQGAPPRGSASPPPDLPPHTIAVTIATIRLLSRVAELDLQMFQSVLGAEGISLQFRHIASYLLWYCSHDKEKELLHEVVRVVGFFTVRNYENQVGTSSC
;
A
#
# COMPACT_ATOMS: atom_id res chain seq x y z
N MET A 1 -4.31 2.19 14.21
CA MET A 1 -3.12 1.64 14.91
C MET A 1 -1.88 1.64 14.01
N LEU A 2 -1.91 1.03 12.82
CA LEU A 2 -0.77 1.02 11.88
C LEU A 2 -0.33 2.42 11.39
N TYR A 3 -1.29 3.29 11.06
CA TYR A 3 -1.00 4.68 10.65
C TYR A 3 -0.31 5.52 11.75
N GLY A 4 -0.68 5.29 13.01
CA GLY A 4 -0.03 5.94 14.16
C GLY A 4 1.38 5.41 14.43
N MET A 5 1.63 4.12 14.18
CA MET A 5 2.97 3.53 14.26
C MET A 5 3.90 4.05 13.15
N LEU A 6 3.36 4.38 11.97
CA LEU A 6 4.14 4.93 10.85
C LEU A 6 4.45 6.42 10.98
N LEU A 7 3.57 7.21 11.64
CA LEU A 7 3.77 8.66 11.82
C LEU A 7 4.71 9.01 12.98
N HIS A 8 4.78 8.18 14.03
CA HIS A 8 5.64 8.45 15.19
C HIS A 8 7.16 8.40 14.88
N GLN A 9 7.56 7.89 13.72
CA GLN A 9 8.97 7.89 13.30
C GLN A 9 9.38 9.13 12.50
N GLY A 10 8.49 10.10 12.29
CA GLY A 10 8.80 11.29 11.49
C GLY A 10 8.97 10.89 10.04
N ALA A 11 7.93 11.08 9.22
CA ALA A 11 8.04 10.82 7.78
C ALA A 11 9.28 11.55 7.24
N PRO A 12 10.33 10.83 6.80
CA PRO A 12 11.48 11.47 6.21
C PRO A 12 10.98 12.36 5.07
N PRO A 13 11.59 13.53 4.83
CA PRO A 13 11.29 14.27 3.62
C PRO A 13 11.40 13.28 2.46
N ARG A 14 10.31 13.12 1.69
CA ARG A 14 10.27 12.26 0.50
C ARG A 14 11.10 12.92 -0.60
N GLY A 15 12.37 13.18 -0.30
CA GLY A 15 13.39 13.66 -1.19
C GLY A 15 14.13 12.46 -1.73
N SER A 16 14.29 12.42 -3.05
CA SER A 16 14.96 11.41 -3.86
C SER A 16 16.45 11.18 -3.53
N ALA A 17 16.95 11.61 -2.37
CA ALA A 17 18.36 11.62 -2.03
C ALA A 17 18.77 10.62 -0.93
N SER A 18 17.83 10.06 -0.15
CA SER A 18 18.17 9.09 0.89
C SER A 18 17.43 7.76 0.73
N PRO A 19 18.13 6.62 0.74
CA PRO A 19 17.48 5.32 0.68
C PRO A 19 16.59 5.08 1.91
N PRO A 20 15.48 4.33 1.77
CA PRO A 20 14.63 3.96 2.89
C PRO A 20 15.43 3.20 3.95
N PRO A 21 15.17 3.46 5.25
CA PRO A 21 15.70 2.61 6.31
C PRO A 21 15.23 1.16 6.09
N ASP A 22 16.09 0.19 6.40
CA ASP A 22 15.75 -1.22 6.24
C ASP A 22 14.58 -1.61 7.15
N LEU A 23 13.58 -2.26 6.57
CA LEU A 23 12.50 -2.86 7.33
C LEU A 23 12.98 -4.17 7.96
N PRO A 24 12.65 -4.45 9.23
CA PRO A 24 12.96 -5.74 9.83
C PRO A 24 12.40 -6.91 8.99
N PRO A 25 13.10 -8.05 8.87
CA PRO A 25 12.65 -9.18 8.05
C PRO A 25 11.25 -9.68 8.40
N HIS A 26 10.88 -9.69 9.69
CA HIS A 26 9.55 -10.08 10.14
C HIS A 26 8.47 -9.10 9.65
N THR A 27 8.78 -7.80 9.59
CA THR A 27 7.87 -6.78 9.06
C THR A 27 7.61 -7.00 7.58
N ILE A 28 8.65 -7.34 6.81
CA ILE A 28 8.53 -7.66 5.38
C ILE A 28 7.63 -8.90 5.20
N ALA A 29 7.89 -9.97 5.95
CA ALA A 29 7.10 -11.20 5.88
C ALA A 29 5.62 -10.98 6.21
N VAL A 30 5.31 -10.24 7.28
CA VAL A 30 3.93 -9.89 7.65
C VAL A 30 3.28 -9.02 6.59
N THR A 31 4.01 -8.07 6.00
CA THR A 31 3.51 -7.19 4.95
C THR A 31 3.15 -8.00 3.71
N ILE A 32 4.02 -8.90 3.26
CA ILE A 32 3.76 -9.81 2.14
C ILE A 32 2.52 -10.68 2.42
N ALA A 33 2.44 -11.31 3.59
CA ALA A 33 1.31 -12.15 3.96
C ALA A 33 -0.01 -11.36 3.98
N THR A 34 0.01 -10.13 4.49
CA THR A 34 -1.16 -9.24 4.53
C THR A 34 -1.61 -8.85 3.13
N ILE A 35 -0.69 -8.47 2.25
CA ILE A 35 -1.02 -8.07 0.88
C ILE A 35 -1.54 -9.26 0.07
N ARG A 36 -0.97 -10.44 0.27
CA ARG A 36 -1.47 -11.68 -0.32
C ARG A 36 -2.89 -11.97 0.12
N LEU A 37 -3.17 -11.86 1.41
CA LEU A 37 -4.52 -12.03 1.94
C LEU A 37 -5.50 -11.06 1.28
N LEU A 38 -5.16 -9.77 1.19
CA LEU A 38 -5.97 -8.76 0.50
C LEU A 38 -6.20 -9.11 -0.97
N SER A 39 -5.17 -9.59 -1.67
CA SER A 39 -5.28 -10.02 -3.06
C SER A 39 -6.20 -11.24 -3.21
N ARG A 40 -6.18 -12.20 -2.26
CA ARG A 40 -7.13 -13.32 -2.26
C ARG A 40 -8.56 -12.88 -2.00
N VAL A 41 -8.76 -11.89 -1.13
CA VAL A 41 -10.09 -11.28 -0.91
C VAL A 41 -10.59 -10.61 -2.21
N ALA A 42 -9.72 -9.88 -2.91
CA ALA A 42 -10.07 -9.25 -4.19
C ALA A 42 -10.41 -10.25 -5.31
N GLU A 43 -9.73 -11.40 -5.33
CA GLU A 43 -10.04 -12.50 -6.25
C GLU A 43 -11.39 -13.15 -5.95
N LEU A 44 -11.76 -13.25 -4.67
CA LEU A 44 -13.03 -13.83 -4.24
C LEU A 44 -14.20 -12.88 -4.52
N ASP A 45 -14.07 -11.61 -4.16
CA ASP A 45 -15.08 -10.58 -4.36
C ASP A 45 -14.42 -9.21 -4.55
N LEU A 46 -14.23 -8.84 -5.81
CA LEU A 46 -13.63 -7.57 -6.19
C LEU A 46 -14.47 -6.37 -5.72
N GLN A 47 -15.80 -6.47 -5.77
CA GLN A 47 -16.68 -5.35 -5.45
C GLN A 47 -16.67 -5.08 -3.95
N MET A 48 -16.75 -6.13 -3.12
CA MET A 48 -16.62 -6.00 -1.67
C MET A 48 -15.25 -5.47 -1.28
N PHE A 49 -14.18 -6.01 -1.87
CA PHE A 49 -12.82 -5.52 -1.65
C PHE A 49 -12.69 -4.01 -1.94
N GLN A 50 -13.16 -3.57 -3.11
CA GLN A 50 -13.11 -2.17 -3.51
C GLN A 50 -14.01 -1.28 -2.67
N SER A 51 -15.17 -1.77 -2.23
CA SER A 51 -16.08 -1.02 -1.36
C SER A 51 -15.47 -0.80 0.03
N VAL A 52 -14.88 -1.83 0.63
CA VAL A 52 -14.26 -1.75 1.96
C VAL A 52 -13.01 -0.87 1.93
N LEU A 53 -12.08 -1.11 0.99
CA LEU A 53 -10.87 -0.30 0.90
C LEU A 53 -11.13 1.09 0.32
N GLY A 54 -12.19 1.27 -0.47
CA GLY A 54 -12.59 2.54 -1.05
C GLY A 54 -13.29 3.47 -0.08
N ALA A 55 -13.76 2.97 1.08
CA ALA A 55 -14.39 3.77 2.11
C ALA A 55 -13.49 4.92 2.58
N GLU A 56 -14.10 6.06 2.89
CA GLU A 56 -13.42 7.27 3.34
C GLU A 56 -12.50 6.96 4.54
N GLY A 57 -11.31 7.57 4.56
CA GLY A 57 -10.29 7.32 5.57
C GLY A 57 -9.49 6.02 5.38
N ILE A 58 -10.14 4.89 5.06
CA ILE A 58 -9.45 3.62 4.75
C ILE A 58 -8.71 3.75 3.42
N SER A 59 -9.38 4.32 2.42
CA SER A 59 -8.86 4.56 1.08
C SER A 59 -7.59 5.42 1.09
N LEU A 60 -7.54 6.42 1.97
CA LEU A 60 -6.34 7.26 2.14
C LEU A 60 -5.19 6.49 2.79
N GLN A 61 -5.48 5.73 3.85
CA GLN A 61 -4.46 4.92 4.54
C GLN A 61 -3.90 3.84 3.62
N PHE A 62 -4.75 3.15 2.85
CA PHE A 62 -4.31 2.15 1.88
C PHE A 62 -3.38 2.77 0.83
N ARG A 63 -3.75 3.92 0.25
CA ARG A 63 -2.90 4.63 -0.71
C ARG A 63 -1.57 5.04 -0.07
N HIS A 64 -1.56 5.55 1.16
CA HIS A 64 -0.33 5.90 1.86
C HIS A 64 0.60 4.68 2.06
N ILE A 65 0.05 3.54 2.49
CA ILE A 65 0.81 2.30 2.67
C ILE A 65 1.36 1.84 1.32
N ALA A 66 0.52 1.77 0.28
CA ALA A 66 0.94 1.34 -1.05
C ALA A 66 2.04 2.26 -1.62
N SER A 67 1.88 3.58 -1.54
CA SER A 67 2.90 4.54 -1.98
C SER A 67 4.22 4.37 -1.23
N TYR A 68 4.17 4.17 0.10
CA TYR A 68 5.37 3.91 0.88
C TYR A 68 6.07 2.62 0.45
N LEU A 69 5.33 1.54 0.26
CA LEU A 69 5.90 0.24 -0.14
C LEU A 69 6.47 0.27 -1.56
N LEU A 70 5.83 0.98 -2.49
CA LEU A 70 6.38 1.18 -3.85
C LEU A 70 7.70 1.97 -3.81
N TRP A 71 7.77 3.04 -3.02
CA TRP A 71 9.00 3.80 -2.80
C TRP A 71 10.08 2.99 -2.09
N TYR A 72 9.70 2.16 -1.10
CA TYR A 72 10.62 1.25 -0.42
C TYR A 72 11.28 0.29 -1.42
N CYS A 73 10.46 -0.35 -2.27
CA CYS A 73 10.92 -1.32 -3.26
C CYS A 73 11.67 -0.69 -4.44
N SER A 74 11.55 0.62 -4.71
CA SER A 74 12.22 1.29 -5.83
C SER A 74 13.74 1.36 -5.71
N HIS A 75 14.29 0.98 -4.55
CA HIS A 75 15.74 0.97 -4.26
C HIS A 75 16.35 -0.44 -4.44
N ASP A 76 15.83 -1.22 -5.41
CA ASP A 76 16.17 -2.63 -5.69
C ASP A 76 16.04 -3.57 -4.48
N LYS A 77 15.09 -3.26 -3.58
CA LYS A 77 14.73 -4.06 -2.41
C LYS A 77 13.48 -4.89 -2.69
N GLU A 78 13.44 -6.12 -2.16
CA GLU A 78 12.24 -6.95 -1.99
C GLU A 78 11.32 -7.07 -3.22
N LYS A 79 11.82 -7.69 -4.30
CA LYS A 79 11.06 -7.88 -5.56
C LYS A 79 9.73 -8.62 -5.38
N GLU A 80 9.67 -9.57 -4.44
CA GLU A 80 8.45 -10.28 -4.09
C GLU A 80 7.40 -9.32 -3.52
N LEU A 81 7.80 -8.46 -2.57
CA LEU A 81 6.93 -7.45 -2.00
C LEU A 81 6.44 -6.47 -3.06
N LEU A 82 7.32 -6.00 -3.96
CA LEU A 82 6.93 -5.12 -5.06
C LEU A 82 5.82 -5.74 -5.93
N HIS A 83 5.97 -7.01 -6.29
CA HIS A 83 4.99 -7.73 -7.10
C HIS A 83 3.62 -7.77 -6.42
N GLU A 84 3.59 -8.12 -5.14
CA GLU A 84 2.35 -8.18 -4.35
C GLU A 84 1.69 -6.79 -4.22
N VAL A 85 2.49 -5.74 -3.98
CA VAL A 85 2.00 -4.35 -3.87
C VAL A 85 1.37 -3.88 -5.18
N VAL A 86 2.03 -4.11 -6.32
CA VAL A 86 1.49 -3.74 -7.64
C VAL A 86 0.17 -4.48 -7.91
N ARG A 87 0.11 -5.77 -7.57
CA ARG A 87 -1.10 -6.59 -7.74
C ARG A 87 -2.28 -6.04 -6.94
N VAL A 88 -2.11 -5.77 -5.64
CA VAL A 88 -3.20 -5.30 -4.78
C VAL A 88 -3.67 -3.89 -5.15
N VAL A 89 -2.76 -3.00 -5.59
CA VAL A 89 -3.11 -1.68 -6.13
C VAL A 89 -3.89 -1.80 -7.44
N GLY A 90 -3.51 -2.75 -8.29
CA GLY A 90 -4.26 -3.10 -9.49
C GLY A 90 -5.71 -3.47 -9.16
N PHE A 91 -5.93 -4.39 -8.22
CA PHE A 91 -7.28 -4.74 -7.76
C PHE A 91 -8.06 -3.57 -7.17
N PHE A 92 -7.38 -2.68 -6.44
CA PHE A 92 -8.02 -1.52 -5.84
C PHE A 92 -8.57 -0.54 -6.89
N THR A 93 -7.88 -0.39 -8.01
CA THR A 93 -8.18 0.63 -9.03
C THR A 93 -8.90 0.10 -10.27
N VAL A 94 -8.77 -1.19 -10.58
CA VAL A 94 -9.29 -1.76 -11.83
C VAL A 94 -10.80 -1.51 -11.96
N ARG A 95 -11.18 -0.86 -13.07
CA ARG A 95 -12.58 -0.51 -13.38
C ARG A 95 -13.31 0.29 -12.29
N ASN A 96 -12.59 0.94 -11.38
CA ASN A 96 -13.14 1.79 -10.35
C ASN A 96 -12.59 3.22 -10.49
N TYR A 97 -13.38 4.11 -11.11
CA TYR A 97 -12.97 5.47 -11.43
C TYR A 97 -12.64 6.30 -10.17
N GLU A 98 -13.43 6.15 -9.11
CA GLU A 98 -13.21 6.84 -7.83
C GLU A 98 -11.87 6.45 -7.21
N ASN A 99 -11.48 5.17 -7.30
CA ASN A 99 -10.20 4.71 -6.78
C ASN A 99 -9.01 5.08 -7.69
N GLN A 100 -9.23 5.30 -8.99
CA GLN A 100 -8.21 5.72 -9.97
C GLN A 100 -7.85 7.20 -9.86
N VAL A 101 -8.86 8.07 -9.72
CA VAL A 101 -8.65 9.50 -9.55
C VAL A 101 -8.35 9.72 -8.09
N GLY A 102 -7.09 9.51 -7.68
CA GLY A 102 -6.63 9.79 -6.33
C GLY A 102 -7.15 11.17 -5.94
N THR A 103 -8.09 11.21 -4.98
CA THR A 103 -8.98 12.34 -4.74
C THR A 103 -8.17 13.61 -4.51
N SER A 104 -7.99 14.39 -5.57
CA SER A 104 -7.57 15.78 -5.54
C SER A 104 -8.77 16.59 -5.06
N SER A 105 -8.98 16.62 -3.75
CA SER A 105 -9.84 17.57 -3.06
C SER A 105 -9.35 17.68 -1.62
N CYS A 106 -8.30 18.49 -1.46
CA CYS A 106 -8.01 19.41 -0.37
C CYS A 106 -6.60 19.96 -0.57
#